data_AF-A0A0R2LEL5-F1
#
_entry.id   AF-A0A0R2LEL5-F1
#
_cell.length_a   1.000
_cell.length_b   1.000
_cell.length_c   1.000
_cell.angle_alpha   90.00
_cell.angle_beta   90.00
_cell.angle_gamma   90.00
#
_symmetry.space_group_name_H-M   'P 1'
#
loop_
_entity.id
_entity.type
_entity.pdbx_description
1 polymer ?
#
loop_
_entity_poly.entity_id
_entity_poly.type
_entity_poly.pdbx_seq_one_letter_code
_entity_poly.pdbx_strand_id
1 'polypeptide(L)'
;MQVLVVEVAGGWLATTITGPATLLAVAWLYLWTYAALCDAATQTFPGIISWLSLPVLFWSAGPLVWGLGALWLLGIHFIWLHLSRPLIGDGDLEFIGLYALAFGVQTTAWWLLTACLLALLHHRQFSGRIALLPYLTISALGWWLWS
;
A
#
# COMPACT_ATOMS: atom_id res chain seq x y z
N MET A 1 -25.87 -6.53 5.98
CA MET A 1 -24.69 -7.38 5.73
C MET A 1 -23.38 -6.58 5.75
N GLN A 2 -23.28 -5.45 5.05
CA GLN A 2 -22.08 -4.60 5.04
C GLN A 2 -21.66 -4.08 6.43
N VAL A 3 -22.62 -3.64 7.26
CA VAL A 3 -22.35 -3.17 8.64
C VAL A 3 -21.73 -4.27 9.51
N LEU A 4 -22.28 -5.48 9.46
CA LEU A 4 -21.75 -6.64 10.20
C LEU A 4 -20.32 -6.99 9.79
N VAL A 5 -20.01 -6.92 8.48
CA VAL A 5 -18.64 -7.16 7.98
C VAL A 5 -17.68 -6.10 8.50
N VAL A 6 -18.09 -4.83 8.51
CA VAL A 6 -17.26 -3.73 9.04
C VAL A 6 -17.03 -3.87 10.54
N GLU A 7 -18.06 -4.23 11.30
CA GLU A 7 -17.94 -4.43 12.75
C GLU A 7 -17.05 -5.63 13.10
N VAL A 8 -17.21 -6.75 12.40
CA VAL A 8 -16.40 -7.96 12.62
C VAL A 8 -14.95 -7.71 12.19
N ALA A 9 -14.72 -7.11 11.02
CA ALA A 9 -13.37 -6.80 10.55
C ALA A 9 -12.70 -5.74 11.43
N GLY A 10 -13.43 -4.71 11.83
CA GLY A 10 -12.94 -3.65 12.72
C GLY A 10 -12.63 -4.16 14.12
N GLY A 11 -13.52 -4.99 14.69
CA GLY A 11 -13.31 -5.65 15.99
C GLY A 11 -12.13 -6.61 15.96
N TRP A 12 -11.97 -7.37 14.88
CA TRP A 12 -10.83 -8.26 14.70
C TRP A 12 -9.51 -7.49 14.56
N LEU A 13 -9.46 -6.43 13.73
CA LEU A 13 -8.30 -5.55 13.64
C LEU A 13 -7.96 -4.91 14.98
N ALA A 14 -8.96 -4.48 15.75
CA ALA A 14 -8.74 -3.92 17.09
C ALA A 14 -8.09 -4.95 18.04
N THR A 15 -8.43 -6.23 17.92
CA THR A 15 -7.78 -7.28 18.74
C THR A 15 -6.31 -7.52 18.41
N THR A 16 -5.84 -7.08 17.23
CA THR A 16 -4.43 -7.17 16.84
C THR A 16 -3.56 -6.01 17.38
N ILE A 17 -4.18 -5.00 17.99
CA ILE A 17 -3.48 -3.83 18.55
C ILE A 17 -2.99 -4.17 19.97
N THR A 18 -1.72 -4.54 20.09
CA THR A 18 -1.07 -4.88 21.36
C THR A 18 -0.06 -3.82 21.81
N GLY A 19 0.30 -2.88 20.94
CA GLY A 19 1.17 -1.75 21.26
C GLY A 19 1.28 -0.72 20.14
N PRO A 20 2.20 0.26 20.26
CA PRO A 20 2.36 1.35 19.29
C PRO A 20 2.72 0.86 17.89
N ALA A 21 3.57 -0.16 17.76
CA ALA A 21 3.97 -0.71 16.46
C ALA A 21 2.80 -1.34 15.69
N THR A 22 1.97 -2.14 16.37
CA THR A 22 0.77 -2.76 15.78
C THR A 22 -0.30 -1.72 15.46
N LEU A 23 -0.43 -0.66 16.28
CA LEU A 23 -1.33 0.45 16.00
C LEU A 23 -0.94 1.16 14.70
N LEU A 24 0.35 1.44 14.52
CA LEU A 24 0.87 2.07 13.30
C LEU A 24 0.67 1.18 12.07
N ALA A 25 0.91 -0.13 12.20
CA ALA A 25 0.64 -1.07 11.10
C ALA A 25 -0.85 -1.09 10.69
N VAL A 26 -1.77 -1.12 11.66
CA VAL A 26 -3.22 -1.04 11.39
C VAL A 26 -3.60 0.29 10.76
N ALA A 27 -3.06 1.41 11.26
CA ALA A 27 -3.30 2.73 10.69
C ALA A 27 -2.80 2.83 9.24
N TRP A 28 -1.63 2.25 8.96
CA TRP A 28 -1.08 2.18 7.62
C TRP A 28 -1.93 1.33 6.69
N LEU A 29 -2.33 0.12 7.11
CA LEU A 29 -3.23 -0.74 6.34
C LEU A 29 -4.56 -0.05 6.06
N TYR A 30 -5.09 0.71 7.02
CA TYR A 30 -6.32 1.47 6.83
C TYR A 30 -6.17 2.57 5.75
N LEU A 31 -5.08 3.33 5.80
CA LEU A 31 -4.77 4.36 4.79
C LEU A 31 -4.67 3.75 3.38
N TRP A 32 -3.94 2.64 3.21
CA TRP A 32 -3.79 1.97 1.91
C TRP A 32 -5.03 1.21 1.46
N THR A 33 -5.88 0.77 2.39
CA THR A 33 -7.21 0.22 2.07
C THR A 33 -8.11 1.30 1.49
N TYR A 34 -8.12 2.49 2.10
CA TYR A 34 -8.84 3.64 1.55
C TYR A 34 -8.31 4.03 0.17
N ALA A 35 -6.99 4.09 0.00
CA ALA A 35 -6.37 4.35 -1.31
C ALA A 35 -6.79 3.33 -2.36
N ALA A 36 -6.74 2.04 -2.02
CA ALA A 36 -7.14 0.94 -2.91
C ALA A 36 -8.61 1.02 -3.31
N LEU A 37 -9.50 1.42 -2.39
CA LEU A 37 -10.91 1.62 -2.70
C LEU A 37 -11.13 2.79 -3.65
N CYS A 38 -10.41 3.90 -3.47
CA CYS A 38 -10.42 5.02 -4.41
C CYS A 38 -9.89 4.60 -5.79
N ASP A 39 -8.78 3.86 -5.83
CA ASP A 39 -8.20 3.38 -7.10
C ASP A 39 -9.14 2.40 -7.83
N ALA A 40 -9.78 1.48 -7.10
CA ALA A 40 -10.75 0.55 -7.66
C ALA A 40 -12.02 1.25 -8.19
N ALA A 41 -12.50 2.29 -7.49
CA ALA A 41 -13.74 2.97 -7.84
C ALA A 41 -13.58 4.00 -8.96
N THR A 42 -12.49 4.78 -8.93
CA THR A 42 -12.33 5.96 -9.79
C THR A 42 -11.00 5.98 -10.54
N GLN A 43 -10.12 4.99 -10.38
CA GLN A 43 -8.76 4.97 -10.94
C GLN A 43 -7.95 6.23 -10.59
N THR A 44 -8.24 6.80 -9.42
CA THR A 44 -7.55 7.99 -8.88
C THR A 44 -6.92 7.65 -7.54
N PHE A 45 -5.65 7.98 -7.40
CA PHE A 45 -4.90 7.80 -6.18
C PHE A 45 -4.85 9.08 -5.33
N PRO A 46 -5.22 9.04 -4.04
CA PRO A 46 -5.06 10.20 -3.14
C PRO A 46 -3.60 10.32 -2.68
N GLY A 47 -2.81 11.15 -3.37
CA GLY A 47 -1.37 11.33 -3.10
C GLY A 47 -1.00 11.67 -1.65
N ILE A 48 -1.93 12.28 -0.89
CA ILE A 48 -1.74 12.57 0.54
C ILE A 48 -1.49 11.30 1.38
N ILE A 49 -1.98 10.14 0.94
CA ILE A 49 -1.85 8.87 1.67
C ILE A 49 -0.40 8.42 1.75
N SER A 50 0.38 8.61 0.69
CA SER A 50 1.81 8.29 0.68
C SER A 50 2.58 9.15 1.68
N TRP A 51 2.24 10.44 1.78
CA TRP A 51 2.83 11.36 2.74
C TRP A 51 2.45 11.03 4.18
N LEU A 52 1.20 10.66 4.43
CA LEU A 52 0.74 10.19 5.74
C LEU A 52 1.35 8.82 6.11
N SER A 53 1.75 8.02 5.14
CA SER A 53 2.40 6.72 5.38
C SER A 53 3.82 6.86 5.93
N LEU A 54 4.53 7.95 5.65
CA LEU A 54 5.88 8.19 6.17
C LEU A 54 5.95 8.21 7.70
N PRO A 55 5.21 9.07 8.43
CA PRO A 55 5.23 9.07 9.89
C PRO A 55 4.74 7.74 10.46
N VAL A 56 3.87 7.02 9.76
CA VAL A 56 3.30 5.77 10.25
C VAL A 56 4.29 4.61 10.12
N LEU A 57 4.96 4.44 8.97
CA LEU A 57 5.95 3.39 8.77
C LEU A 57 7.28 3.67 9.48
N PHE A 58 7.68 4.93 9.57
CA PHE A 58 9.03 5.33 9.97
C PHE A 58 9.08 6.10 11.28
N TRP A 59 8.03 6.01 12.12
CA TRP A 59 7.95 6.71 13.41
C TRP A 59 9.21 6.56 14.28
N SER A 60 9.74 5.35 14.36
CA SER A 60 10.93 5.00 15.14
C SER A 60 12.23 4.96 14.31
N ALA A 61 12.18 5.30 13.02
CA ALA A 61 13.33 5.24 12.14
C ALA A 61 14.16 6.53 12.18
N GLY A 62 15.45 6.42 11.86
CA GLY A 62 16.36 7.56 11.82
C GLY A 62 16.06 8.54 10.67
N PRO A 63 16.61 9.77 10.73
CA PRO A 63 16.36 10.82 9.74
C PRO A 63 16.76 10.44 8.32
N LEU A 64 17.72 9.52 8.16
CA LEU A 64 18.11 8.99 6.86
C LEU A 64 16.96 8.26 6.16
N VAL A 65 16.21 7.43 6.89
CA VAL A 65 15.09 6.66 6.32
C VAL A 65 13.95 7.60 5.92
N TRP A 66 13.68 8.62 6.74
CA TRP A 66 12.75 9.70 6.40
C TRP A 66 13.16 10.45 5.14
N GLY A 67 14.43 10.81 5.02
CA GLY A 67 14.98 11.47 3.83
C GLY A 67 14.84 10.62 2.58
N LEU A 68 15.16 9.33 2.66
CA LEU A 68 14.99 8.38 1.55
C LEU A 68 13.52 8.22 1.15
N GLY A 69 12.61 8.12 2.11
CA GLY A 69 11.17 8.05 1.85
C GLY A 69 10.65 9.30 1.17
N ALA A 70 11.00 10.49 1.66
CA ALA A 70 10.60 11.75 1.05
C ALA A 70 11.19 11.94 -0.36
N LEU A 71 12.48 11.60 -0.55
CA LEU A 71 13.13 11.63 -1.86
C LEU A 71 12.47 10.66 -2.84
N TRP A 72 12.07 9.48 -2.38
CA TRP A 72 11.32 8.52 -3.20
C TRP A 72 10.00 9.11 -3.69
N LEU A 73 9.17 9.63 -2.77
CA LEU A 73 7.87 10.22 -3.13
C LEU A 73 8.01 11.40 -4.10
N LEU A 74 8.95 12.31 -3.84
CA LEU A 74 9.25 13.42 -4.74
C LEU A 74 9.74 12.91 -6.10
N GLY A 75 10.64 11.92 -6.09
CA GLY A 75 11.18 11.31 -7.31
C GLY A 75 10.09 10.72 -8.19
N ILE A 76 9.17 9.94 -7.60
CA ILE A 76 8.01 9.40 -8.33
C ILE A 76 7.16 10.54 -8.88
N HIS A 77 6.81 11.54 -8.06
CA HIS A 77 6.02 12.68 -8.52
C HIS A 77 6.65 13.40 -9.72
N PHE A 78 7.95 13.68 -9.67
CA PHE A 78 8.68 14.32 -10.77
C PHE A 78 8.77 13.44 -12.01
N ILE A 79 9.11 12.16 -11.87
CA ILE A 79 9.18 11.23 -13.00
C ILE A 79 7.81 11.09 -13.66
N TRP A 80 6.77 11.02 -12.84
CA TRP A 80 5.40 10.83 -13.28
C TRP A 80 4.89 11.95 -14.18
N LEU A 81 5.23 13.21 -13.87
CA LEU A 81 4.89 14.38 -14.71
C LEU A 81 5.44 14.29 -16.14
N HIS A 82 6.49 13.49 -16.36
CA HIS A 82 7.14 13.34 -17.66
C HIS A 82 6.73 12.07 -18.41
N LEU A 83 5.91 11.20 -17.82
CA LEU A 83 5.46 9.94 -18.43
C LEU A 83 4.14 10.12 -19.17
N SER A 84 4.18 10.05 -20.51
CA SER A 84 2.99 10.30 -21.34
C SER A 84 1.96 9.15 -21.33
N ARG A 85 2.38 7.91 -21.03
CA ARG A 85 1.52 6.71 -21.00
C ARG A 85 2.03 5.67 -19.98
N PRO A 86 1.88 5.93 -18.68
CA PRO A 86 2.37 4.99 -17.68
C PRO A 86 1.48 3.74 -17.58
N LEU A 87 2.12 2.59 -17.48
CA LEU A 87 1.47 1.27 -17.39
C LEU A 87 1.04 0.89 -15.96
N ILE A 88 1.66 1.49 -14.96
CA ILE A 88 1.47 1.27 -13.52
C ILE A 88 1.08 2.60 -12.87
N GLY A 89 0.30 2.64 -11.78
CA GLY A 89 -0.03 3.87 -11.07
C GLY A 89 1.18 4.54 -10.38
N ASP A 90 1.13 5.86 -10.23
CA ASP A 90 2.04 6.60 -9.34
C ASP A 90 1.89 6.11 -7.91
N GLY A 91 0.65 5.97 -7.43
CA GLY A 91 0.35 5.43 -6.11
C GLY A 91 0.88 4.01 -5.88
N ASP A 92 0.90 3.17 -6.92
CA ASP A 92 1.47 1.81 -6.84
C ASP A 92 2.99 1.88 -6.60
N LEU A 93 3.70 2.75 -7.34
CA LEU A 93 5.15 2.92 -7.19
C LEU A 93 5.51 3.54 -5.83
N GLU A 94 4.70 4.50 -5.37
CA GLU A 94 4.85 5.09 -4.04
C GLU A 94 4.67 4.02 -2.96
N PHE A 95 3.64 3.17 -3.07
CA PHE A 95 3.40 2.06 -2.15
C PHE A 95 4.59 1.09 -2.14
N ILE A 96 5.00 0.61 -3.31
CA ILE A 96 6.06 -0.38 -3.45
C ILE A 96 7.38 0.11 -2.84
N GLY A 97 7.75 1.36 -3.10
CA GLY A 97 8.97 1.93 -2.55
C GLY A 97 8.92 2.13 -1.04
N LEU A 98 7.80 2.61 -0.51
CA LEU A 98 7.62 2.73 0.95
C LEU A 98 7.67 1.37 1.64
N TYR A 99 7.04 0.34 1.05
CA TYR A 99 7.10 -1.04 1.55
C TYR A 99 8.53 -1.60 1.51
N ALA A 100 9.28 -1.35 0.42
CA ALA A 100 10.68 -1.76 0.31
C ALA A 100 11.61 -1.08 1.32
N LEU A 101 11.39 0.20 1.60
CA LEU A 101 12.13 0.92 2.61
C LEU A 101 11.83 0.41 4.03
N ALA A 102 10.58 0.02 4.30
CA ALA A 102 10.16 -0.46 5.62
C ALA A 102 10.56 -1.92 5.89
N PHE A 103 10.40 -2.81 4.91
CA PHE A 103 10.50 -4.26 5.12
C PHE A 103 11.64 -4.93 4.33
N GLY A 104 12.37 -4.17 3.52
CA GLY A 104 13.51 -4.64 2.73
C GLY A 104 13.11 -5.29 1.40
N VAL A 105 14.06 -5.29 0.47
CA VAL A 105 13.85 -5.69 -0.95
C VAL A 105 13.37 -7.13 -1.08
N GLN A 106 13.90 -8.05 -0.27
CA GLN A 106 13.52 -9.47 -0.34
C GLN A 106 12.05 -9.68 0.03
N THR A 107 11.60 -9.05 1.13
CA THR A 107 10.20 -9.10 1.57
C THR A 107 9.28 -8.48 0.52
N THR A 108 9.68 -7.35 -0.07
CA THR A 108 8.94 -6.71 -1.16
C THR A 108 8.81 -7.61 -2.38
N ALA A 109 9.86 -8.33 -2.76
CA ALA A 109 9.80 -9.23 -3.92
C ALA A 109 8.76 -10.33 -3.73
N TRP A 110 8.73 -10.97 -2.56
CA TRP A 110 7.72 -11.98 -2.25
C TRP A 110 6.31 -11.41 -2.16
N TRP A 111 6.17 -10.25 -1.52
CA TRP A 111 4.89 -9.54 -1.46
C TRP A 111 4.37 -9.16 -2.86
N LEU A 112 5.23 -8.62 -3.73
CA LEU A 112 4.90 -8.32 -5.13
C LEU A 112 4.51 -9.57 -5.90
N LEU A 113 5.24 -10.68 -5.73
CA LEU A 113 4.88 -11.95 -6.35
C LEU A 113 3.47 -12.38 -5.93
N THR A 114 3.13 -12.26 -4.64
CA THR A 114 1.78 -12.60 -4.15
C THR A 114 0.71 -11.67 -4.69
N ALA A 115 0.97 -10.36 -4.76
CA ALA A 115 0.04 -9.37 -5.33
C ALA A 115 -0.20 -9.62 -6.82
N CYS A 116 0.87 -9.85 -7.59
CA CYS A 116 0.80 -10.16 -9.02
C CYS A 116 0.07 -11.47 -9.28
N LEU A 117 0.30 -12.51 -8.47
CA LEU A 117 -0.41 -13.78 -8.57
C LEU A 117 -1.92 -13.60 -8.31
N LEU A 118 -2.29 -12.82 -7.28
CA LEU A 118 -3.69 -12.48 -7.01
C LEU A 118 -4.33 -11.73 -8.19
N ALA A 119 -3.62 -10.74 -8.74
CA ALA A 119 -4.10 -9.97 -9.90
C ALA A 119 -4.30 -10.86 -11.13
N LEU A 120 -3.37 -11.78 -11.43
CA LEU A 120 -3.46 -12.73 -12.54
C LEU A 120 -4.61 -13.72 -12.38
N LEU A 121 -4.86 -14.19 -11.16
CA LEU A 121 -5.96 -15.12 -10.88
C LEU A 121 -7.32 -14.44 -11.03
N HIS A 122 -7.43 -13.16 -10.65
CA HIS A 122 -8.68 -12.40 -10.73
C HIS A 122 -8.97 -11.91 -12.15
N HIS A 123 -7.97 -11.41 -12.88
CA HIS A 123 -8.12 -10.89 -14.23
C HIS A 123 -7.35 -11.74 -15.25
N ARG A 124 -8.08 -12.61 -15.96
CA ARG A 124 -7.52 -13.44 -17.04
C ARG A 124 -7.32 -12.70 -18.37
N GLN A 125 -7.92 -11.52 -18.53
CA GLN A 125 -7.79 -10.69 -19.72
C GLN A 125 -7.58 -9.23 -19.29
N PHE A 126 -6.43 -8.65 -19.66
CA PHE A 126 -6.10 -7.26 -19.38
C PHE A 126 -6.24 -6.43 -20.65
N SER A 127 -7.17 -5.48 -20.66
CA SER A 127 -7.29 -4.47 -21.72
C SER A 127 -7.25 -3.07 -21.10
N GLY A 128 -6.07 -2.63 -20.63
CA GLY A 128 -5.88 -1.26 -20.13
C GLY A 128 -4.91 -1.13 -18.95
N ARG A 129 -4.98 0.02 -18.27
CA ARG A 129 -4.22 0.34 -17.05
C ARG A 129 -4.71 -0.55 -15.90
N ILE A 130 -3.77 -1.17 -15.18
CA ILE A 130 -4.08 -2.08 -14.08
C ILE A 130 -4.16 -1.27 -12.79
N ALA A 131 -5.30 -1.36 -12.09
CA ALA A 131 -5.40 -0.96 -10.69
C ALA A 131 -4.69 -2.03 -9.85
N LEU A 132 -3.39 -1.86 -9.62
CA LEU A 132 -2.57 -2.85 -8.89
C LEU A 132 -2.70 -2.66 -7.36
N LEU A 133 -3.01 -1.44 -6.94
CA LEU A 133 -3.16 -1.04 -5.54
C LEU A 133 -4.05 -1.95 -4.69
N PRO A 134 -5.25 -2.38 -5.15
CA PRO A 134 -6.09 -3.30 -4.37
C PRO A 134 -5.41 -4.63 -4.09
N TYR A 135 -4.67 -5.16 -5.06
CA TYR A 135 -3.96 -6.42 -4.90
C TYR A 135 -2.75 -6.29 -3.98
N LEU A 136 -2.03 -5.17 -4.07
CA LEU A 136 -0.93 -4.80 -3.17
C LEU A 136 -1.42 -4.68 -1.71
N THR A 137 -2.56 -4.03 -1.50
CA THR A 137 -3.12 -3.84 -0.16
C THR A 137 -3.66 -5.16 0.42
N ILE A 138 -4.38 -5.96 -0.36
CA ILE A 138 -4.90 -7.25 0.11
C ILE A 138 -3.77 -8.22 0.44
N SER A 139 -2.71 -8.28 -0.39
CA SER A 139 -1.56 -9.12 -0.08
C SER A 139 -0.81 -8.62 1.16
N ALA A 140 -0.66 -7.30 1.34
CA ALA A 140 -0.03 -6.74 2.54
C ALA A 140 -0.84 -7.10 3.80
N LEU A 141 -2.16 -7.00 3.75
CA LEU A 141 -3.05 -7.42 4.83
C LEU A 141 -2.91 -8.92 5.11
N GLY A 142 -2.89 -9.76 4.08
CA GLY A 142 -2.73 -11.21 4.24
C GLY A 142 -1.40 -11.59 4.88
N TRP A 143 -0.32 -10.91 4.50
CA TRP A 143 1.00 -11.09 5.11
C TRP A 143 1.03 -10.66 6.57
N TRP A 144 0.43 -9.51 6.89
CA TRP A 144 0.31 -9.00 8.26
C TRP A 144 -0.46 -9.96 9.18
N LEU A 145 -1.53 -10.57 8.68
CA LEU A 145 -2.34 -11.50 9.46
C LEU A 145 -1.68 -12.87 9.68
N TRP A 146 -0.66 -13.19 8.87
CA TRP A 146 0.12 -14.41 8.99
C TRP A 146 1.31 -14.27 9.95
N SER A 147 1.87 -13.06 10.07
CA SER A 147 3.02 -12.75 10.94
C SER A 147 2.64 -12.60 12.40
#